data_AF-A0A7C2DAB7-F1
#
_entry.id   AF-A0A7C2DAB7-F1
#
_cell.length_a   1.000
_cell.length_b   1.000
_cell.length_c   1.000
_cell.angle_alpha   90.00
_cell.angle_beta   90.00
_cell.angle_gamma   90.00
#
_symmetry.space_group_name_H-M   'P 1'
#
loop_
_entity.id
_entity.type
_entity.pdbx_description
1 polymer ?
#
loop_
_entity_poly.entity_id
_entity_poly.type
_entity_poly.pdbx_seq_one_letter_code
_entity_poly.pdbx_strand_id
1 'polypeptide(L)'
;MERFDVFVIAGGGTGSEVAFQLARRSDLRVAIAERDELGGECNHYGCVPTKAMLRSARVAAMARYAGRFGVRTPGVEVDLAAVRERVRRVIDAQSGEGPAPFERMGVRVFLQEARLVGPHRRE
;
A
#
# COMPACT_ATOMS: atom_id res chain seq x y z
N MET A 1 -14.57 -27.67 2.92
CA MET A 1 -13.71 -27.03 1.90
C MET A 1 -14.46 -25.84 1.33
N GLU A 2 -13.99 -24.62 1.57
CA GLU A 2 -14.61 -23.43 0.99
C GLU A 2 -14.16 -23.27 -0.47
N ARG A 3 -15.09 -22.99 -1.38
CA ARG A 3 -14.86 -22.83 -2.82
C ARG A 3 -15.12 -21.39 -3.22
N PHE A 4 -14.22 -20.85 -4.03
CA PHE A 4 -14.28 -19.53 -4.62
C PHE A 4 -14.16 -19.67 -6.13
N ASP A 5 -14.77 -18.76 -6.87
CA ASP A 5 -14.62 -18.71 -8.32
C ASP A 5 -13.23 -18.17 -8.70
N VAL A 6 -12.74 -17.20 -7.91
CA VAL A 6 -11.39 -16.65 -8.03
C VAL A 6 -10.73 -16.57 -6.66
N PHE A 7 -9.51 -17.09 -6.55
CA PHE A 7 -8.68 -16.98 -5.36
C PHE A 7 -7.37 -16.29 -5.75
N VAL A 8 -7.13 -15.11 -5.21
CA VAL A 8 -5.92 -14.33 -5.46
C VAL A 8 -4.90 -14.63 -4.36
N ILE A 9 -3.68 -15.02 -4.74
CA ILE A 9 -2.56 -15.18 -3.82
C ILE A 9 -1.66 -13.94 -3.97
N ALA A 10 -1.31 -13.33 -2.85
CA ALA A 10 -0.67 -12.02 -2.70
C ALA A 10 -1.61 -10.85 -3.02
N GLY A 11 -1.88 -10.04 -2.00
CA GLY A 11 -2.73 -8.86 -2.03
C GLY A 11 -1.99 -7.54 -2.24
N GLY A 12 -0.76 -7.58 -2.75
CA GLY A 12 -0.07 -6.38 -3.23
C GLY A 12 -0.62 -5.87 -4.56
N GLY A 13 -0.56 -4.56 -4.79
CA GLY A 13 -0.82 -3.89 -6.08
C GLY A 13 -1.87 -4.57 -6.97
N THR A 14 -1.40 -5.29 -7.99
CA THR A 14 -2.25 -5.99 -8.98
C THR A 14 -3.21 -7.01 -8.36
N GLY A 15 -2.79 -7.79 -7.36
CA GLY A 15 -3.65 -8.80 -6.75
C GLY A 15 -4.86 -8.19 -6.05
N SER A 16 -4.61 -7.11 -5.30
CA SER A 16 -5.67 -6.28 -4.71
C SER A 16 -6.58 -5.68 -5.78
N GLU A 17 -6.02 -5.10 -6.84
CA GLU A 17 -6.81 -4.47 -7.91
C GLU A 17 -7.71 -5.50 -8.63
N VAL A 18 -7.18 -6.68 -8.95
CA VAL A 18 -7.96 -7.75 -9.58
C VAL A 18 -9.10 -8.21 -8.67
N ALA A 19 -8.83 -8.48 -7.40
CA ALA A 19 -9.86 -8.88 -6.45
C ALA A 19 -10.96 -7.80 -6.31
N PHE A 20 -10.54 -6.54 -6.21
CA PHE A 20 -11.44 -5.39 -6.11
C PHE A 20 -12.33 -5.24 -7.36
N GLN A 21 -11.76 -5.30 -8.55
CA GLN A 21 -12.52 -5.15 -9.79
C GLN A 21 -13.46 -6.32 -10.06
N LEU A 22 -13.06 -7.55 -9.73
CA LEU A 22 -13.93 -8.72 -9.85
C LEU A 22 -15.13 -8.60 -8.90
N ALA A 23 -14.91 -8.27 -7.64
CA ALA A 23 -15.99 -8.11 -6.66
C ALA A 23 -16.96 -6.97 -7.03
N ARG A 24 -16.48 -5.90 -7.66
CA ARG A 24 -17.32 -4.76 -8.07
C ARG A 24 -18.11 -4.97 -9.35
N ARG A 25 -17.63 -5.83 -10.25
CA ARG A 25 -18.17 -5.94 -11.63
C ARG A 25 -18.80 -7.29 -11.93
N SER A 26 -18.80 -8.21 -10.99
CA SER A 26 -19.33 -9.55 -11.17
C SER A 26 -19.90 -10.10 -9.87
N ASP A 27 -20.75 -11.12 -9.99
CA ASP A 27 -21.30 -11.85 -8.84
C ASP A 27 -20.39 -13.03 -8.40
N LEU A 28 -19.11 -12.99 -8.78
CA LEU A 28 -18.15 -14.04 -8.46
C LEU A 28 -17.80 -14.03 -6.98
N ARG A 29 -17.65 -15.22 -6.40
CA ARG A 29 -17.10 -15.40 -5.06
C ARG A 29 -15.59 -15.25 -5.12
N VAL A 30 -15.10 -14.10 -4.69
CA VAL A 30 -13.67 -13.75 -4.72
C VAL A 30 -13.06 -13.88 -3.32
N ALA A 31 -11.89 -14.47 -3.25
CA ALA A 31 -11.04 -14.46 -2.08
C ALA A 31 -9.64 -13.94 -2.40
N ILE A 32 -8.98 -13.36 -1.39
CA ILE A 32 -7.60 -12.92 -1.45
C ILE A 32 -6.84 -13.41 -0.23
N ALA A 33 -5.60 -13.89 -0.43
CA ALA A 33 -4.67 -14.23 0.64
C ALA A 33 -3.43 -13.34 0.59
N GLU A 34 -3.10 -12.69 1.69
CA GLU A 34 -1.88 -11.88 1.87
C GLU A 34 -1.22 -12.26 3.18
N ARG A 35 0.09 -12.52 3.17
CA ARG A 35 0.83 -12.97 4.35
C ARG A 35 1.14 -11.85 5.34
N ASP A 36 1.10 -10.61 4.87
CA ASP A 36 1.48 -9.41 5.61
C ASP A 36 0.35 -8.38 5.50
N GLU A 37 0.64 -7.15 5.06
CA GLU A 37 -0.36 -6.10 4.92
C GLU A 37 -0.92 -5.99 3.49
N LEU A 38 -2.24 -5.86 3.38
CA LEU A 38 -2.92 -5.59 2.10
C LEU A 38 -2.43 -4.27 1.48
N GLY A 39 -2.36 -4.26 0.14
CA GLY A 39 -1.70 -3.20 -0.62
C GLY A 39 -0.23 -3.51 -0.92
N GLY A 40 0.40 -4.37 -0.11
CA GLY A 40 1.72 -4.94 -0.34
C GLY A 40 2.83 -3.91 -0.45
N GLU A 41 3.91 -4.29 -1.15
CA GLU A 41 5.16 -3.53 -1.18
C GLU A 41 4.97 -2.06 -1.56
N CYS A 42 4.23 -1.77 -2.64
CA CYS A 42 4.07 -0.40 -3.14
C CYS A 42 3.59 0.58 -2.06
N ASN A 43 2.66 0.13 -1.22
CA ASN A 43 2.03 0.95 -0.19
C ASN A 43 2.88 1.04 1.08
N HIS A 44 3.51 -0.06 1.47
CA HIS A 44 4.13 -0.19 2.79
C HIS A 44 5.65 -0.01 2.78
N TYR A 45 6.32 -0.46 1.71
CA TYR A 45 7.78 -0.61 1.68
C TYR A 45 8.46 -0.02 0.44
N GLY A 46 7.68 0.36 -0.58
CA GLY A 46 8.18 0.77 -1.89
C GLY A 46 7.84 2.22 -2.24
N CYS A 47 6.97 2.38 -3.23
CA CYS A 47 6.69 3.66 -3.86
C CYS A 47 6.19 4.73 -2.89
N VAL A 48 5.20 4.40 -2.07
CA VAL A 48 4.56 5.36 -1.15
C VAL A 48 5.58 5.90 -0.12
N PRO A 49 6.30 5.07 0.66
CA PRO A 49 7.32 5.55 1.57
C PRO A 49 8.43 6.34 0.87
N THR A 50 8.91 5.83 -0.28
CA THR A 50 10.01 6.44 -1.02
C THR A 50 9.63 7.81 -1.56
N LYS A 51 8.42 7.97 -2.14
CA LYS A 51 7.95 9.27 -2.64
C LYS A 51 7.62 10.22 -1.51
N ALA A 52 7.12 9.74 -0.38
CA ALA A 52 6.92 10.56 0.81
C ALA A 52 8.26 11.12 1.31
N MET A 53 9.31 10.31 1.41
CA MET A 53 10.65 10.75 1.80
C MET A 53 11.29 11.69 0.77
N LEU A 54 11.18 11.36 -0.53
CA LEU A 54 11.69 12.19 -1.62
C LEU A 54 11.05 13.58 -1.63
N ARG A 55 9.77 13.68 -1.26
CA ARG A 55 9.11 14.99 -1.14
C ARG A 55 9.73 15.84 -0.03
N SER A 56 10.03 15.27 1.13
CA SER A 56 10.73 15.98 2.21
C SER A 56 12.12 16.43 1.76
N ALA A 57 12.87 15.57 1.05
CA ALA A 57 14.18 15.92 0.51
C ALA A 57 14.10 17.08 -0.51
N ARG A 58 13.09 17.08 -1.39
CA ARG A 58 12.86 18.17 -2.35
C ARG A 58 12.54 19.50 -1.66
N VAL A 59 11.79 19.48 -0.57
CA VAL A 59 11.49 20.68 0.23
C VAL A 59 12.78 21.24 0.85
N ALA A 60 13.60 20.38 1.47
CA ALA A 60 14.88 20.80 2.03
C ALA A 60 15.82 21.38 0.96
N ALA A 61 15.90 20.74 -0.21
CA ALA A 61 16.70 21.23 -1.33
C ALA A 61 16.19 22.59 -1.84
N MET A 62 14.87 22.76 -2.00
CA MET A 62 14.26 24.02 -2.42
C MET A 62 14.58 25.16 -1.44
N ALA A 63 14.48 24.91 -0.13
CA ALA A 63 14.85 25.88 0.89
C ALA A 63 16.35 26.24 0.83
N ARG A 64 17.24 25.26 0.65
CA ARG A 64 18.69 25.51 0.53
C ARG A 64 19.05 26.37 -0.68
N TYR A 65 18.31 26.25 -1.77
CA TYR A 65 18.52 27.00 -3.01
C TYR A 65 17.59 28.21 -3.17
N ALA A 66 16.87 28.60 -2.12
CA ALA A 66 15.88 29.68 -2.16
C ALA A 66 16.47 31.03 -2.60
N GLY A 67 17.76 31.26 -2.33
CA GLY A 67 18.48 32.47 -2.78
C GLY A 67 18.49 32.67 -4.29
N ARG A 68 18.40 31.59 -5.08
CA ARG A 68 18.27 31.67 -6.56
C ARG A 68 16.97 32.34 -7.01
N PHE A 69 15.99 32.42 -6.12
CA PHE A 69 14.69 33.04 -6.34
C PHE A 69 14.56 34.36 -5.56
N GLY A 70 15.66 34.93 -5.06
CA GLY A 70 15.66 36.16 -4.27
C GLY A 70 15.17 35.99 -2.82
N VAL A 71 14.95 34.76 -2.35
CA VAL A 71 14.50 34.47 -0.98
C VAL A 71 15.69 34.17 -0.08
N ARG A 72 15.79 34.87 1.06
CA ARG A 72 16.87 34.67 2.04
C ARG A 72 16.41 33.78 3.19
N THR A 73 17.16 32.72 3.45
CA THR A 73 16.94 31.79 4.57
C THR A 73 18.22 31.68 5.40
N PRO A 74 18.16 31.76 6.75
CA PRO A 74 19.36 31.71 7.59
C PRO A 74 20.06 30.34 7.59
N GLY A 75 19.34 29.26 7.31
CA GLY A 75 19.85 27.89 7.23
C GLY A 75 18.73 26.87 7.01
N VAL A 76 19.08 25.60 6.75
CA VAL A 76 18.10 24.50 6.60
C VAL A 76 18.58 23.28 7.37
N GLU A 77 17.83 22.95 8.42
CA GLU A 77 18.01 21.74 9.22
C GLU A 77 16.95 20.70 8.84
N VAL A 78 17.32 19.42 8.88
CA VAL A 78 16.42 18.31 8.56
C VAL A 78 16.32 17.40 9.77
N ASP A 79 15.13 17.36 10.36
CA ASP A 79 14.78 16.37 11.38
C ASP A 79 14.34 15.07 10.71
N LEU A 80 15.24 14.08 10.70
CA LEU A 80 14.95 12.77 10.11
C LEU A 80 13.85 12.01 10.88
N ALA A 81 13.71 12.21 12.18
CA ALA A 81 12.66 11.56 12.97
C ALA A 81 11.28 12.10 12.56
N ALA A 82 11.12 13.41 12.44
CA ALA A 82 9.90 14.04 11.95
C ALA A 82 9.58 13.63 10.49
N VAL A 83 10.60 13.49 9.64
CA VAL A 83 10.41 12.97 8.26
C VAL A 83 9.88 11.54 8.28
N ARG A 84 10.45 10.65 9.11
CA ARG A 84 10.00 9.26 9.24
C ARG A 84 8.58 9.18 9.78
N GLU A 85 8.23 10.01 10.76
CA GLU A 85 6.87 10.08 11.29
C GLU A 85 5.87 10.54 10.23
N ARG A 86 6.23 11.57 9.44
CA ARG A 86 5.42 11.99 8.28
C ARG A 86 5.23 10.86 7.28
N VAL A 87 6.29 10.09 6.98
CA VAL A 87 6.20 8.94 6.06
C VAL A 87 5.18 7.92 6.59
N ARG A 88 5.24 7.56 7.88
CA ARG A 88 4.25 6.65 8.50
C ARG A 88 2.82 7.17 8.34
N ARG A 89 2.56 8.44 8.67
CA ARG A 89 1.23 9.03 8.49
C ARG A 89 0.71 8.96 7.05
N VAL A 90 1.59 9.06 6.05
CA VAL A 90 1.21 8.94 4.63
C VAL A 90 0.89 7.49 4.24
N ILE A 91 1.58 6.51 4.83
CA ILE A 91 1.27 5.09 4.66
C ILE A 91 -0.08 4.80 5.32
N ASP A 92 -0.27 5.20 6.58
CA ASP A 92 -1.50 4.99 7.34
C ASP A 92 -2.72 5.60 6.65
N ALA A 93 -2.59 6.80 6.07
CA ALA A 93 -3.68 7.45 5.35
C ALA A 93 -4.09 6.71 4.06
N GLN A 94 -3.22 5.90 3.47
CA GLN A 94 -3.51 5.13 2.26
C GLN A 94 -3.89 3.67 2.54
N SER A 95 -3.41 3.10 3.65
CA SER A 95 -3.54 1.67 3.95
C SER A 95 -4.32 1.36 5.23
N GLY A 96 -4.68 2.37 6.03
CA GLY A 96 -5.14 2.20 7.41
C GLY A 96 -6.49 1.51 7.62
N GLU A 97 -7.26 1.28 6.56
CA GLU A 97 -8.50 0.48 6.66
C GLU A 97 -8.26 -1.03 6.51
N GLY A 98 -7.05 -1.46 6.15
CA GLY A 98 -6.66 -2.87 6.03
C GLY A 98 -7.63 -3.67 5.15
N PRO A 99 -8.22 -4.78 5.65
CA PRO A 99 -9.13 -5.62 4.88
C PRO A 99 -10.55 -5.04 4.70
N ALA A 100 -10.94 -4.06 5.51
CA ALA A 100 -12.33 -3.60 5.57
C ALA A 100 -12.90 -3.14 4.21
N PRO A 101 -12.18 -2.44 3.33
CA PRO A 101 -12.69 -2.06 2.02
C PRO A 101 -13.03 -3.26 1.13
N PHE A 102 -12.24 -4.34 1.23
CA PHE A 102 -12.46 -5.58 0.49
C PHE A 102 -13.67 -6.34 1.03
N GLU A 103 -13.72 -6.50 2.35
CA GLU A 103 -14.81 -7.23 3.03
C GLU A 103 -16.17 -6.56 2.84
N ARG A 104 -16.22 -5.22 2.81
CA ARG A 104 -17.46 -4.46 2.49
C ARG A 104 -18.01 -4.75 1.09
N MET A 105 -17.18 -5.20 0.15
CA MET A 105 -17.60 -5.62 -1.19
C MET A 105 -17.80 -7.13 -1.30
N GLY A 106 -17.77 -7.86 -0.18
CA GLY A 106 -17.96 -9.32 -0.16
C GLY A 106 -16.71 -10.13 -0.54
N VAL A 107 -15.54 -9.51 -0.68
CA VAL A 107 -14.28 -10.25 -0.86
C VAL A 107 -13.89 -10.88 0.46
N ARG A 108 -13.63 -12.19 0.46
CA ARG A 108 -13.07 -12.85 1.63
C ARG A 108 -11.56 -12.62 1.71
N VAL A 109 -11.09 -11.95 2.76
CA VAL A 109 -9.66 -11.73 3.00
C VAL A 109 -9.11 -12.77 3.97
N PHE A 110 -7.98 -13.38 3.61
CA PHE A 110 -7.18 -14.24 4.46
C PHE A 110 -5.82 -13.57 4.70
N LEU A 111 -5.59 -13.06 5.90
CA LEU A 111 -4.28 -12.51 6.30
C LEU A 111 -3.35 -13.65 6.73
N GLN A 112 -2.93 -14.46 5.77
CA GLN A 112 -2.05 -15.60 5.95
C GLN A 112 -1.30 -15.92 4.65
N GLU A 113 -0.22 -16.69 4.76
CA GLU A 113 0.42 -17.28 3.59
C GLU A 113 -0.51 -18.32 2.93
N ALA A 114 -0.51 -18.36 1.60
CA ALA A 114 -1.24 -19.37 0.84
C ALA A 114 -0.32 -20.04 -0.19
N ARG A 115 -0.47 -21.35 -0.37
CA ARG A 115 0.35 -22.14 -1.29
C ARG A 115 -0.52 -23.02 -2.18
N LEU A 116 -0.07 -23.25 -3.42
CA LEU A 116 -0.75 -24.16 -4.34
C LEU A 116 -0.35 -25.61 -4.02
N VAL A 117 -1.36 -26.47 -3.79
CA VAL A 117 -1.17 -27.89 -3.42
C VAL A 117 -1.74 -28.86 -4.46
N GLY A 118 -2.05 -28.33 -5.65
CA GLY A 118 -2.54 -29.09 -6.79
C GLY A 118 -3.50 -28.27 -7.66
N PRO A 119 -4.06 -28.88 -8.72
CA PRO A 119 -5.02 -28.22 -9.59
C PRO A 119 -6.22 -27.71 -8.80
N HIS A 120 -6.45 -26.39 -8.85
CA HIS A 120 -7.54 -25.70 -8.16
C HIS A 120 -7.58 -25.91 -6.64
N ARG A 121 -6.45 -26.24 -6.01
CA ARG A 121 -6.33 -26.40 -4.54
C ARG A 121 -5.20 -25.55 -3.98
N ARG A 122 -5.46 -25.01 -2.80
CA ARG A 122 -4.56 -24.19 -2.00
C ARG A 122 -4.70 -24.54 -0.52
N GLU A 123 -3.64 -24.33 0.25
CA GLU A 123 -3.61 -24.34 1.72
C GLU A 123 -3.14 -22.99 2.26
#